data_AF-A0A154PSR0-F1
#
_entry.id   AF-A0A154PSR0-F1
#
_cell.length_a   1.000
_cell.length_b   1.000
_cell.length_c   1.000
_cell.angle_alpha   90.00
_cell.angle_beta   90.00
_cell.angle_gamma   90.00
#
_symmetry.space_group_name_H-M   'P 1'
#
loop_
_entity.id
_entity.type
_entity.pdbx_description
1 polymer ?
#
loop_
_entity_poly.entity_id
_entity_poly.type
_entity_poly.pdbx_seq_one_letter_code
_entity_poly.pdbx_strand_id
1 'polypeptide(L)'
;MTLRKPITTFSWLLRSYKRRRFKHEWITFVFICLVARCSARNNPPRFLIDGQTEIVLRLKEGSDTPVGSLIYRLRGIDPDGDSLTFGVRDQPGSDVIRVENFSPNEANIYLNKLLDREVIYPCDARSVPT
;
A
#
# COMPACT_ATOMS: atom_id res chain seq x y z
N MET A 1 14.24 -89.81 -5.98
CA MET A 1 12.90 -89.59 -5.42
C MET A 1 12.95 -88.38 -4.48
N THR A 2 12.28 -87.32 -4.93
CA THR A 2 11.74 -86.14 -4.22
C THR A 2 12.00 -85.98 -2.70
N LEU A 3 12.40 -84.78 -2.25
CA LEU A 3 11.51 -83.84 -1.53
C LEU A 3 12.12 -82.44 -1.35
N ARG A 4 11.24 -81.43 -1.55
CA ARG A 4 11.40 -79.97 -1.33
C ARG A 4 11.82 -79.65 0.12
N LYS A 5 12.49 -78.55 0.43
CA LYS A 5 11.95 -77.16 0.52
C LYS A 5 13.11 -76.16 0.70
N PRO A 6 13.07 -74.94 0.14
CA PRO A 6 13.89 -73.84 0.65
C PRO A 6 13.23 -73.26 1.92
N ILE A 7 13.96 -73.25 3.03
CA ILE A 7 13.59 -72.47 4.21
C ILE A 7 14.20 -71.10 4.01
N THR A 8 13.37 -70.18 3.50
CA THR A 8 13.67 -68.76 3.43
C THR A 8 13.77 -68.23 4.86
N THR A 9 14.99 -68.06 5.35
CA THR A 9 15.24 -67.37 6.62
C THR A 9 15.02 -65.88 6.42
N PHE A 10 13.79 -65.47 6.69
CA PHE A 10 13.44 -64.07 6.92
C PHE A 10 14.08 -63.65 8.24
N SER A 11 15.19 -62.91 8.22
CA SER A 11 15.53 -61.95 9.28
C SER A 11 16.83 -61.20 8.98
N TRP A 12 16.84 -59.92 9.39
CA TRP A 12 18.02 -59.07 9.64
C TRP A 12 18.62 -58.19 8.52
N LEU A 13 17.81 -57.72 7.57
CA LEU A 13 18.17 -56.49 6.82
C LEU A 13 17.15 -55.35 7.00
N LEU A 14 16.59 -55.20 8.20
CA LEU A 14 16.23 -53.85 8.68
C LEU A 14 17.53 -53.16 9.09
N ARG A 15 18.29 -52.76 8.07
CA ARG A 15 19.49 -51.94 8.20
C ARG A 15 19.06 -50.60 8.77
N SER A 16 19.10 -50.53 10.10
CA SER A 16 19.15 -49.34 10.95
C SER A 16 18.89 -48.05 10.19
N TYR A 17 17.64 -47.58 10.18
CA TYR A 17 17.33 -46.19 9.89
C TYR A 17 17.96 -45.36 11.01
N LYS A 18 19.27 -45.07 10.84
CA LYS A 18 20.09 -44.27 11.75
C LYS A 18 19.36 -42.95 11.82
N ARG A 19 18.62 -42.70 12.92
CA ARG A 19 17.92 -41.43 13.16
C ARG A 19 18.97 -40.34 12.99
N ARG A 20 18.98 -39.74 11.80
CA ARG A 20 19.82 -38.61 11.45
C ARG A 20 19.36 -37.56 12.43
N ARG A 21 20.15 -37.30 13.50
CA ARG A 21 19.79 -36.35 14.57
C ARG A 21 19.39 -35.07 13.85
N PHE A 22 18.08 -34.84 13.78
CA PHE A 22 17.51 -33.73 13.05
C PHE A 22 17.99 -32.52 13.84
N LYS A 23 18.93 -31.78 13.25
CA LYS A 23 19.63 -30.71 13.95
C LYS A 23 18.60 -29.59 14.12
N HIS A 24 17.95 -29.55 15.28
CA HIS A 24 16.96 -28.54 15.67
C HIS A 24 17.48 -27.13 15.42
N GLU A 25 18.79 -26.92 15.58
CA GLU A 25 19.51 -25.70 15.18
C GLU A 25 19.24 -25.22 13.74
N TRP A 26 19.04 -26.15 12.79
CA TRP A 26 18.71 -25.79 11.41
C TRP A 26 17.25 -25.40 11.26
N ILE A 27 16.36 -26.02 12.04
CA ILE A 27 14.94 -25.65 12.06
C ILE A 27 14.78 -24.28 12.72
N THR A 28 15.45 -24.04 13.84
CA THR A 28 15.41 -22.76 14.54
C THR A 28 16.00 -21.66 13.67
N PHE A 29 17.11 -21.91 12.96
CA PHE A 29 17.66 -20.97 11.99
C PHE A 29 16.68 -20.65 10.85
N VAL A 30 16.09 -21.67 10.22
CA VAL A 30 15.08 -21.49 9.17
C VAL A 30 13.85 -20.74 9.70
N PHE A 31 13.42 -21.05 10.91
CA PHE A 31 12.30 -20.40 11.58
C PHE A 31 12.61 -18.92 11.89
N ILE A 32 13.79 -18.60 12.41
CA ILE A 32 14.24 -17.23 12.65
C ILE A 32 14.32 -16.45 11.32
N CYS A 33 14.86 -17.05 10.26
CA CYS A 33 14.87 -16.43 8.93
C CYS A 33 13.48 -16.21 8.34
N LEU A 34 12.52 -17.11 8.62
CA LEU A 34 11.12 -16.95 8.21
C LEU A 34 10.43 -15.84 9.01
N VAL A 35 10.61 -15.80 10.33
CA VAL A 35 10.01 -14.79 11.22
C VAL A 35 10.61 -13.40 10.93
N ALA A 36 11.90 -13.30 10.62
CA ALA A 36 12.55 -12.04 10.25
C ALA A 36 12.01 -11.44 8.93
N ARG A 37 11.38 -12.24 8.06
CA ARG A 37 10.79 -11.78 6.80
C ARG A 37 9.35 -11.28 6.94
N CYS A 38 8.72 -11.52 8.10
CA CYS A 38 7.36 -11.08 8.38
C CYS A 38 7.38 -9.76 9.13
N SER A 39 7.70 -8.66 8.43
CA SER A 39 7.42 -7.31 8.93
C SER A 39 6.20 -6.77 8.17
N ALA A 40 4.99 -7.14 8.60
CA ALA A 40 3.77 -6.50 8.11
C ALA A 40 3.64 -5.14 8.80
N ARG A 41 4.26 -4.11 8.21
CA ARG A 41 4.14 -2.73 8.69
C ARG A 41 3.38 -1.94 7.64
N ASN A 42 2.15 -1.53 7.99
CA ASN A 42 1.39 -0.59 7.17
C ASN A 42 2.05 0.79 7.26
N ASN A 43 2.45 1.34 6.12
CA ASN A 43 3.06 2.65 5.96
C ASN A 43 2.00 3.63 5.45
N PRO A 44 1.87 4.82 6.04
CA PRO A 44 0.85 5.77 5.61
C PRO A 44 1.13 6.28 4.18
N PRO A 45 0.07 6.62 3.43
CA PRO A 45 0.20 7.19 2.10
C PRO A 45 0.83 8.57 2.14
N ARG A 46 1.43 8.98 1.02
CA ARG A 46 2.15 10.26 0.90
C ARG A 46 1.78 10.97 -0.40
N PHE A 47 1.69 12.29 -0.35
CA PHE A 47 1.53 13.11 -1.56
C PHE A 47 2.86 13.27 -2.30
N LEU A 48 2.81 13.28 -3.62
CA LEU A 48 3.94 13.58 -4.49
C LEU A 48 3.90 15.09 -4.80
N ILE A 49 4.74 15.86 -4.09
CA ILE A 49 4.75 17.34 -4.17
C ILE A 49 6.08 17.87 -4.75
N ASP A 50 6.82 17.07 -5.53
CA ASP A 50 8.07 17.46 -6.21
C ASP A 50 9.09 18.25 -5.36
N GLY A 51 9.15 17.96 -4.05
CA GLY A 51 10.06 18.61 -3.09
C GLY A 51 9.51 19.86 -2.40
N GLN A 52 8.24 20.23 -2.63
CA GLN A 52 7.53 21.27 -1.90
C GLN A 52 6.88 20.68 -0.64
N THR A 53 6.68 21.50 0.40
CA THR A 53 5.99 21.08 1.62
C THR A 53 4.48 21.25 1.52
N GLU A 54 4.02 22.17 0.67
CA GLU A 54 2.62 22.57 0.54
C GLU A 54 2.32 22.95 -0.91
N ILE A 55 1.06 22.75 -1.33
CA ILE A 55 0.57 23.12 -2.66
C ILE A 55 -0.18 24.45 -2.52
N VAL A 56 0.41 25.55 -3.00
CA VAL A 56 -0.22 26.88 -2.98
C VAL A 56 -0.61 27.26 -4.40
N LEU A 57 -1.91 27.37 -4.66
CA LEU A 57 -2.47 27.76 -5.96
C LEU A 57 -2.88 29.23 -5.93
N ARG A 58 -2.40 30.02 -6.90
CA ARG A 58 -2.82 31.41 -7.11
C ARG A 58 -3.68 31.46 -8.36
N LEU A 59 -4.99 31.56 -8.14
CA LEU A 59 -6.00 31.57 -9.20
C LEU A 59 -6.50 33.00 -9.45
N LYS A 60 -6.94 33.27 -10.68
CA LYS A 60 -7.51 34.57 -11.07
C LYS A 60 -9.02 34.48 -11.13
N GLU A 61 -9.71 35.42 -10.52
CA GLU A 61 -11.16 35.46 -10.50
C GLU A 61 -11.84 35.77 -11.84
N GLY A 62 -13.15 35.49 -11.86
CA GLY A 62 -14.04 35.86 -12.95
C GLY A 62 -13.96 34.85 -14.10
N SER A 63 -13.85 35.37 -15.31
CA SER A 63 -13.80 34.55 -16.54
C SER A 63 -12.52 33.74 -16.69
N ASP A 64 -11.46 34.10 -15.95
CA ASP A 64 -10.16 33.44 -16.07
C ASP A 64 -10.16 32.04 -15.44
N THR A 65 -10.81 31.87 -14.29
CA THR A 65 -11.07 30.54 -13.69
C THR A 65 -12.55 30.39 -13.32
N PRO A 66 -13.41 29.98 -14.27
CA PRO A 66 -14.81 29.72 -13.98
C PRO A 66 -14.99 28.52 -13.05
N VAL A 67 -16.16 28.45 -12.42
CA VAL A 67 -16.56 27.27 -11.64
C VAL A 67 -16.54 26.03 -12.55
N GLY A 68 -15.98 24.94 -12.05
CA GLY A 68 -15.79 23.68 -12.77
C GLY A 68 -14.44 23.56 -13.49
N SER A 69 -13.59 24.60 -13.47
CA SER A 69 -12.22 24.50 -14.00
C SER A 69 -11.40 23.47 -13.23
N LEU A 70 -10.64 22.64 -13.97
CA LEU A 70 -9.59 21.80 -13.42
C LEU A 70 -8.42 22.71 -12.99
N ILE A 71 -8.21 22.85 -11.69
CA ILE A 71 -7.20 23.76 -11.14
C ILE A 71 -5.92 23.05 -10.75
N TYR A 72 -5.98 21.75 -10.46
CA TYR A 72 -4.81 20.97 -10.10
C TYR A 72 -5.05 19.46 -10.26
N ARG A 73 -3.95 18.70 -10.38
CA ARG A 73 -3.97 17.23 -10.35
C ARG A 73 -3.11 16.74 -9.21
N LEU A 74 -3.77 16.21 -8.18
CA LEU A 74 -3.17 15.66 -6.99
C LEU A 74 -2.63 14.26 -7.28
N ARG A 75 -1.42 13.98 -6.79
CA ARG A 75 -0.79 12.68 -6.90
C ARG A 75 -0.38 12.18 -5.53
N GLY A 76 -0.61 10.89 -5.29
CA GLY A 76 -0.20 10.22 -4.06
C GLY A 76 0.41 8.86 -4.35
N ILE A 77 1.14 8.34 -3.38
CA ILE A 77 1.68 6.99 -3.39
C ILE A 77 1.52 6.37 -2.02
N ASP A 78 1.00 5.14 -1.98
CA ASP A 78 1.08 4.28 -0.82
C ASP A 78 2.33 3.39 -0.94
N PRO A 79 3.27 3.40 0.03
CA PRO A 79 4.45 2.54 -0.02
C PRO A 79 4.13 1.04 -0.01
N ASP A 80 2.95 0.65 0.46
CA ASP A 80 2.51 -0.75 0.53
C ASP A 80 1.78 -1.19 -0.74
N GLY A 81 1.49 -0.25 -1.65
CA GLY A 81 0.84 -0.51 -2.94
C GLY A 81 -0.69 -0.50 -2.88
N ASP A 82 -1.27 -0.04 -1.77
CA ASP A 82 -2.71 0.16 -1.64
C ASP A 82 -3.21 1.27 -2.59
N SER A 83 -4.46 1.14 -3.03
CA SER A 83 -5.11 2.20 -3.81
C SER A 83 -5.52 3.34 -2.89
N LEU A 84 -5.54 4.57 -3.41
CA LEU A 84 -5.82 5.77 -2.64
C LEU A 84 -7.21 6.32 -2.94
N THR A 85 -7.87 6.74 -1.86
CA THR A 85 -9.04 7.62 -1.94
C THR A 85 -8.64 9.01 -1.51
N PHE A 86 -8.85 9.99 -2.37
CA PHE A 86 -8.57 11.39 -2.07
C PHE A 86 -9.84 12.12 -1.64
N GLY A 87 -9.66 13.15 -0.80
CA GLY A 87 -10.74 14.00 -0.34
C GLY A 87 -10.22 15.30 0.25
N VAL A 88 -11.16 16.09 0.75
CA VAL A 88 -10.90 17.36 1.44
C VAL A 88 -11.34 17.23 2.89
N ARG A 89 -10.54 17.77 3.82
CA ARG A 89 -10.92 17.85 5.22
C ARG A 89 -12.05 18.86 5.39
N ASP A 90 -13.01 18.53 6.25
CA ASP A 90 -14.07 19.46 6.62
C ASP A 90 -13.49 20.61 7.47
N GLN A 91 -13.40 21.79 6.86
CA GLN A 91 -12.91 23.03 7.45
C GLN A 91 -13.45 24.24 6.68
N PRO A 92 -13.46 25.45 7.26
CA PRO A 92 -13.92 26.64 6.54
C PRO A 92 -13.15 26.83 5.22
N GLY A 93 -13.86 26.85 4.08
CA GLY A 93 -13.28 26.93 2.74
C GLY A 93 -13.17 25.60 1.99
N SER A 94 -13.47 24.46 2.62
CA SER A 94 -13.51 23.13 1.99
C SER A 94 -14.47 23.05 0.80
N ASP A 95 -15.51 23.88 0.80
CA ASP A 95 -16.57 23.97 -0.21
C ASP A 95 -16.15 24.70 -1.49
N VAL A 96 -14.99 25.37 -1.48
CA VAL A 96 -14.44 26.09 -2.63
C VAL A 96 -13.89 25.14 -3.68
N ILE A 97 -13.45 23.95 -3.28
CA ILE A 97 -12.86 22.96 -4.19
C ILE A 97 -13.64 21.65 -4.15
N ARG A 98 -13.60 20.93 -5.26
CA ARG A 98 -14.15 19.58 -5.39
C ARG A 98 -13.04 18.63 -5.82
N VAL A 99 -12.95 17.48 -5.15
CA VAL A 99 -11.96 16.44 -5.46
C VAL A 99 -12.68 15.28 -6.14
N GLU A 100 -12.15 14.84 -7.28
CA GLU A 100 -12.66 13.68 -8.02
C GLU A 100 -11.50 12.70 -8.23
N ASN A 101 -11.64 11.48 -7.70
CA ASN A 101 -10.65 10.42 -7.88
C ASN A 101 -10.63 9.99 -9.35
N PHE A 102 -9.48 10.13 -9.99
CA PHE A 102 -9.32 9.83 -11.42
C PHE A 102 -8.66 8.48 -11.65
N SER A 103 -7.64 8.16 -10.84
CA SER A 103 -6.92 6.89 -10.86
C SER A 103 -6.58 6.46 -9.43
N PRO A 104 -6.09 5.22 -9.22
CA PRO A 104 -5.74 4.73 -7.87
C PRO A 104 -4.77 5.63 -7.11
N ASN A 105 -3.95 6.41 -7.82
CA ASN A 105 -2.89 7.24 -7.25
C ASN A 105 -3.04 8.72 -7.59
N GLU A 106 -4.13 9.12 -8.25
CA GLU A 106 -4.34 10.49 -8.70
C GLU A 106 -5.78 10.95 -8.56
N ALA A 107 -5.95 12.23 -8.23
CA ALA A 107 -7.24 12.90 -8.19
C ALA A 107 -7.18 14.27 -8.89
N ASN A 108 -8.28 14.64 -9.51
CA ASN A 108 -8.46 15.95 -10.10
C ASN A 108 -9.10 16.88 -9.08
N ILE A 109 -8.57 18.10 -8.98
CA ILE A 109 -9.13 19.15 -8.15
C ILE A 109 -9.78 20.18 -9.05
N TYR A 110 -11.08 20.40 -8.82
CA TYR A 110 -11.89 21.37 -9.54
C TYR A 110 -12.27 22.53 -8.64
N LEU A 111 -12.43 23.71 -9.26
CA LEU A 111 -13.04 24.84 -8.59
C LEU A 111 -14.55 24.62 -8.47
N ASN A 112 -15.09 24.71 -7.25
CA ASN A 112 -16.50 24.44 -6.96
C ASN A 112 -17.33 25.71 -6.75
N LYS A 113 -16.68 26.82 -6.39
CA LYS A 113 -17.31 28.14 -6.18
C LYS A 113 -16.48 29.26 -6.78
N LEU A 114 -17.13 30.41 -7.02
CA LEU A 114 -16.42 31.61 -7.45
C LEU A 114 -15.44 32.06 -6.34
N LEU A 115 -14.28 32.53 -6.78
CA LEU A 115 -13.27 33.11 -5.89
C LEU A 115 -13.57 34.59 -5.63
N ASP A 116 -13.04 35.11 -4.53
CA ASP A 116 -13.19 36.49 -4.09
C ASP A 116 -11.82 37.02 -3.62
N ARG A 117 -11.40 38.22 -4.05
CA ARG A 117 -9.97 38.67 -3.94
C ARG A 117 -9.58 38.89 -2.51
N GLU A 118 -10.57 39.25 -1.71
CA GLU A 118 -10.44 39.63 -0.33
C GLU A 118 -10.36 38.41 0.61
N VAL A 119 -10.49 37.17 0.09
CA VAL A 119 -10.60 35.96 0.91
C VAL A 119 -9.55 34.90 0.56
N ILE A 120 -8.80 34.45 1.57
CA ILE A 120 -7.93 33.28 1.48
C ILE A 120 -8.70 32.07 2.01
N TYR A 121 -8.85 31.03 1.18
CA TYR A 121 -9.54 29.81 1.55
C TYR A 121 -8.55 28.69 1.90
N PRO A 122 -8.33 28.38 3.19
CA PRO A 122 -7.46 27.27 3.59
C PRO A 122 -8.12 25.93 3.25
N CYS A 123 -7.44 25.09 2.47
CA CYS A 123 -7.94 23.76 2.09
C CYS A 123 -6.90 22.67 2.36
N ASP A 124 -7.24 21.68 3.18
CA ASP A 124 -6.36 20.55 3.48
C ASP A 124 -6.84 19.30 2.71
N ALA A 125 -6.01 18.83 1.78
CA ALA A 125 -6.23 17.58 1.09
C ALA A 125 -5.91 16.39 2.00
N ARG A 126 -6.69 15.31 1.87
CA ARG A 126 -6.49 14.04 2.60
C ARG A 126 -6.46 12.88 1.62
N SER A 127 -5.55 11.94 1.84
CA SER A 127 -5.53 10.63 1.19
C SER A 127 -5.67 9.54 2.24
N VAL A 128 -6.43 8.49 1.92
CA VAL A 128 -6.63 7.32 2.78
C VAL A 128 -6.42 6.07 1.93
N PRO A 129 -5.68 5.05 2.41
CA PRO A 129 -5.59 3.77 1.74
C PRO A 129 -6.97 3.10 1.74
N THR A 130 -7.34 2.46 0.63
CA THR A 130 -8.61 1.73 0.48
C THR A 130 -8.60 0.38 1.17
#